data_AF-A0A7C4NI49-F1
#
_entry.id   AF-A0A7C4NI49-F1
#
_cell.length_a   1.000
_cell.length_b   1.000
_cell.length_c   1.000
_cell.angle_alpha   90.00
_cell.angle_beta   90.00
_cell.angle_gamma   90.00
#
_symmetry.space_group_name_H-M   'P 1'
#
loop_
_entity.id
_entity.type
_entity.pdbx_description
1 polymer ?
#
loop_
_entity_poly.entity_id
_entity_poly.type
_entity_poly.pdbx_seq_one_letter_code
_entity_poly.pdbx_strand_id
1 'polypeptide(L)'
;MLRYVSFDTTASSISAKGGQVAARPISVGSTYTVFANSDKSDYYEVLQEPVPRESSTHEQFDCPELQLLAAKLFKGRELNEQDRGWLKEISEVTGWELNDVIDELKNIDRDPAERAEKYYRLYIEYLEKAREFYRYKDFRQAGEKLYAAVLALIKYYAAIKHLPIMHWSRGKIEKFITSNVEPGLKKKFRDLLDKAQPLHEHFYEGHLDDQTFRERWNETLDLLEKTSKLIGCA
;
A
#
# COMPACT_ATOMS: atom_id res chain seq x y z
N MET A 1 -8.33 28.30 -16.14
CA MET A 1 -8.99 28.77 -14.90
C MET A 1 -10.21 27.89 -14.68
N LEU A 2 -10.05 26.77 -13.95
CA LEU A 2 -11.11 25.78 -13.74
C LEU A 2 -11.85 26.11 -12.44
N ARG A 3 -13.16 26.33 -12.54
CA ARG A 3 -14.07 26.48 -11.40
C ARG A 3 -14.57 25.09 -11.01
N TYR A 4 -14.39 24.71 -9.73
CA TYR A 4 -15.08 23.56 -9.15
C TYR A 4 -16.55 23.92 -8.92
N VAL A 5 -17.47 23.08 -9.37
CA VAL A 5 -18.87 23.07 -8.92
C VAL A 5 -19.09 21.73 -8.24
N SER A 6 -19.29 21.75 -6.93
CA SER A 6 -19.71 20.58 -6.16
C SER A 6 -21.21 20.40 -6.32
N PHE A 7 -21.67 19.19 -6.66
CA PHE A 7 -23.08 18.81 -6.54
C PHE A 7 -23.24 17.83 -5.38
N ASP A 8 -23.99 18.28 -4.39
CA ASP A 8 -24.41 17.51 -3.23
C ASP A 8 -25.63 16.67 -3.61
N THR A 9 -25.54 15.34 -3.56
CA THR A 9 -26.65 14.43 -3.88
C THR A 9 -27.25 13.84 -2.61
N THR A 10 -27.85 14.71 -1.80
CA THR A 10 -28.83 14.29 -0.79
C THR A 10 -30.19 14.91 -1.07
N ALA A 11 -30.88 14.39 -2.10
CA ALA A 11 -32.31 14.61 -2.25
C ALA A 11 -32.94 13.49 -3.11
N SER A 12 -33.59 12.53 -2.47
CA SER A 12 -34.60 11.69 -3.12
C SER A 12 -35.95 11.98 -2.47
N SER A 13 -36.74 12.83 -3.10
CA SER A 13 -38.21 12.66 -3.12
C SER A 13 -38.81 13.46 -4.26
N ILE A 14 -39.19 12.79 -5.36
CA ILE A 14 -40.32 13.20 -6.18
C ILE A 14 -41.12 11.95 -6.56
N SER A 15 -42.41 12.03 -6.23
CA SER A 15 -43.48 11.08 -6.53
C SER A 15 -43.89 11.13 -8.01
N ALA A 16 -44.12 9.98 -8.63
CA ALA A 16 -44.99 9.85 -9.79
C ALA A 16 -45.61 8.45 -9.86
N LYS A 17 -46.86 8.43 -10.30
CA LYS A 17 -47.84 7.33 -10.26
C LYS A 17 -47.51 6.18 -11.22
N GLY A 18 -47.87 4.96 -10.79
CA GLY A 18 -48.30 3.88 -11.67
C GLY A 18 -47.27 2.75 -11.87
N GLY A 19 -47.68 1.52 -11.54
CA GLY A 19 -46.99 0.29 -11.96
C GLY A 19 -46.27 -0.42 -10.83
N GLN A 20 -46.90 -1.47 -10.32
CA GLN A 20 -46.40 -2.35 -9.26
C GLN A 20 -45.46 -3.40 -9.88
N VAL A 21 -44.15 -3.29 -9.63
CA VAL A 21 -43.21 -4.42 -9.75
C VAL A 21 -42.24 -4.35 -8.58
N ALA A 22 -42.24 -5.37 -7.73
CA ALA A 22 -41.37 -5.46 -6.56
C ALA A 22 -39.92 -5.69 -7.00
N ALA A 23 -39.10 -4.64 -6.96
CA ALA A 23 -37.64 -4.74 -7.10
C ALA A 23 -36.99 -4.67 -5.71
N ARG A 24 -36.30 -5.75 -5.31
CA ARG A 24 -35.42 -5.75 -4.14
C ARG A 24 -34.21 -4.84 -4.43
N PRO A 25 -33.82 -3.92 -3.54
CA PRO A 25 -32.65 -3.08 -3.79
C PRO A 25 -31.37 -3.90 -3.53
N ILE A 26 -30.62 -4.20 -4.60
CA ILE A 26 -29.20 -4.49 -4.50
C ILE A 26 -28.50 -3.14 -4.67
N SER A 27 -27.96 -2.61 -3.57
CA SER A 27 -27.13 -1.41 -3.58
C SER A 27 -25.80 -1.73 -4.26
N VAL A 28 -25.66 -1.41 -5.54
CA VAL A 28 -24.36 -1.33 -6.22
C VAL A 28 -24.06 0.14 -6.41
N GLY A 29 -23.19 0.69 -5.56
CA GLY A 29 -22.68 2.05 -5.71
C GLY A 29 -21.67 2.11 -6.84
N SER A 30 -22.13 2.40 -8.05
CA SER A 30 -21.27 2.71 -9.19
C SER A 30 -21.12 4.24 -9.29
N THR A 31 -19.97 4.78 -8.95
CA THR A 31 -19.62 6.17 -9.28
C THR A 31 -19.05 6.22 -10.70
N TYR A 32 -19.77 6.86 -11.62
CA TYR A 32 -19.30 7.07 -12.99
C TYR A 32 -18.51 8.37 -13.09
N THR A 33 -17.39 8.36 -13.82
CA THR A 33 -16.67 9.58 -14.21
C THR A 33 -16.92 9.82 -15.70
N VAL A 34 -17.54 10.94 -16.05
CA VAL A 34 -17.74 11.35 -17.45
C VAL A 34 -16.63 12.32 -17.83
N PHE A 35 -15.80 11.96 -18.81
CA PHE A 35 -14.85 12.88 -19.41
C PHE A 35 -15.49 13.54 -20.64
N ALA A 36 -15.68 14.85 -20.59
CA ALA A 36 -16.05 15.62 -21.78
C ALA A 36 -14.78 16.06 -22.50
N ASN A 37 -14.58 15.61 -23.74
CA ASN A 37 -13.56 16.17 -24.62
C ASN A 37 -14.25 17.12 -25.62
N SER A 38 -13.86 18.38 -25.61
CA SER A 38 -14.38 19.41 -26.51
C SER A 38 -13.77 19.23 -27.90
N ASP A 39 -14.22 18.23 -28.64
CA ASP A 39 -14.32 18.23 -30.10
C ASP A 39 -14.69 16.83 -30.57
N LYS A 40 -15.77 16.77 -31.36
CA LYS A 40 -16.42 15.60 -31.99
C LYS A 40 -17.52 14.92 -31.18
N SER A 41 -18.73 15.08 -31.71
CA SER A 41 -19.97 14.43 -31.33
C SER A 41 -19.93 12.96 -31.72
N ASP A 42 -19.47 12.09 -30.84
CA ASP A 42 -19.78 10.65 -30.89
C ASP A 42 -19.79 10.13 -29.45
N TYR A 43 -20.99 9.92 -28.90
CA TYR A 43 -21.17 9.29 -27.60
C TYR A 43 -21.03 7.78 -27.78
N TYR A 44 -19.94 7.19 -27.28
CA TYR A 44 -19.87 5.76 -27.03
C TYR A 44 -20.09 5.52 -25.54
N GLU A 45 -21.25 4.95 -25.19
CA GLU A 45 -21.44 4.35 -23.87
C GLU A 45 -20.49 3.16 -23.74
N VAL A 46 -19.39 3.34 -23.01
CA VAL A 46 -18.58 2.21 -22.54
C VAL A 46 -19.34 1.61 -21.37
N LEU A 47 -20.27 0.69 -21.69
CA LEU A 47 -20.78 -0.25 -20.71
C LEU A 47 -19.59 -1.10 -20.24
N GLN A 48 -18.97 -0.73 -19.13
CA GLN A 48 -18.19 -1.71 -18.37
C GLN A 48 -19.21 -2.70 -17.81
N GLU A 49 -19.39 -3.82 -18.52
CA GLU A 49 -20.05 -4.96 -17.92
C GLU A 49 -19.37 -5.27 -16.58
N PRO A 50 -20.12 -5.56 -15.51
CA PRO A 50 -19.52 -6.02 -14.27
C PRO A 50 -18.73 -7.28 -14.60
N VAL A 51 -17.39 -7.19 -14.53
CA VAL A 51 -16.52 -8.34 -14.74
C VAL A 51 -17.03 -9.44 -13.81
N PRO A 52 -17.48 -10.59 -14.34
CA PRO A 52 -17.93 -11.68 -13.51
C PRO A 52 -16.84 -12.01 -12.49
N ARG A 53 -17.22 -12.26 -11.22
CA ARG A 53 -16.33 -12.88 -10.22
C ARG A 53 -16.04 -14.32 -10.65
N GLU A 54 -15.32 -14.49 -11.75
CA GLU A 54 -14.56 -15.69 -12.01
C GLU A 54 -13.23 -15.48 -11.29
N SER A 55 -13.02 -16.34 -10.29
CA SER A 55 -11.80 -16.52 -9.52
C SER A 55 -10.58 -16.03 -10.28
N SER A 56 -10.05 -14.86 -9.90
CA SER A 56 -8.77 -14.39 -10.39
C SER A 56 -7.75 -15.44 -10.00
N THR A 57 -7.37 -16.25 -10.98
CA THR A 57 -6.34 -17.26 -10.87
C THR A 57 -5.12 -16.61 -10.26
N HIS A 58 -4.77 -17.06 -9.06
CA HIS A 58 -3.52 -16.79 -8.38
C HIS A 58 -2.40 -16.77 -9.42
N GLU A 59 -1.69 -15.66 -9.57
CA GLU A 59 -0.26 -15.77 -9.87
C GLU A 59 0.32 -16.50 -8.66
N GLN A 60 0.37 -17.81 -8.83
CA GLN A 60 0.76 -18.79 -7.84
C GLN A 60 2.15 -18.39 -7.33
N PHE A 61 2.32 -18.38 -6.01
CA PHE A 61 3.66 -18.43 -5.45
C PHE A 61 4.40 -19.59 -6.11
N ASP A 62 5.61 -19.36 -6.64
CA ASP A 62 6.53 -20.40 -7.12
C ASP A 62 7.02 -21.35 -5.99
N CYS A 63 6.34 -21.37 -4.83
CA CYS A 63 6.64 -22.20 -3.68
C CYS A 63 5.33 -22.65 -3.00
N PRO A 64 4.87 -23.89 -3.25
CA PRO A 64 3.67 -24.47 -2.64
C PRO A 64 3.70 -24.48 -1.10
N GLU A 65 4.89 -24.63 -0.51
CA GLU A 65 5.10 -24.66 0.93
C GLU A 65 4.74 -23.31 1.58
N LEU A 66 5.12 -22.19 0.93
CA LEU A 66 4.74 -20.85 1.38
C LEU A 66 3.24 -20.60 1.27
N GLN A 67 2.57 -21.13 0.23
CA GLN A 67 1.11 -21.01 0.11
C GLN A 67 0.40 -21.76 1.23
N LEU A 68 0.84 -22.99 1.54
CA LEU A 68 0.27 -23.78 2.62
C LEU A 68 0.48 -23.11 3.98
N LEU A 69 1.67 -22.57 4.22
CA LEU A 69 2.00 -21.83 5.43
C LEU A 69 1.13 -20.58 5.56
N ALA A 70 1.01 -19.77 4.51
CA ALA A 70 0.17 -18.58 4.50
C ALA A 70 -1.31 -18.91 4.71
N ALA A 71 -1.82 -19.99 4.09
CA ALA A 71 -3.19 -20.44 4.28
C ALA A 71 -3.47 -20.94 5.72
N LYS A 72 -2.51 -21.63 6.35
CA LYS A 72 -2.60 -22.02 7.77
C LYS A 72 -2.66 -20.80 8.66
N LEU A 73 -1.76 -19.84 8.43
CA LEU A 73 -1.66 -18.59 9.15
C LEU A 73 -2.95 -17.76 9.04
N PHE A 74 -3.47 -17.58 7.83
CA PHE A 74 -4.73 -16.87 7.56
C PHE A 74 -5.92 -17.51 8.29
N LYS A 75 -5.99 -18.86 8.30
CA LYS A 75 -7.07 -19.61 8.96
C LYS A 75 -6.88 -19.79 10.47
N GLY A 76 -5.81 -19.24 11.05
CA GLY A 76 -5.49 -19.42 12.48
C GLY A 76 -5.25 -20.88 12.87
N ARG A 77 -4.78 -21.72 11.95
CA ARG A 77 -4.49 -23.13 12.22
C ARG A 77 -3.19 -23.27 13.01
N GLU A 78 -3.09 -24.38 13.74
CA GLU A 78 -1.87 -24.70 14.48
C GLU A 78 -0.69 -24.90 13.52
N LEU A 79 0.44 -24.27 13.85
CA LEU A 79 1.69 -24.39 13.12
C LEU A 79 2.47 -25.57 13.68
N ASN A 80 3.01 -26.43 12.80
CA ASN A 80 3.91 -27.51 13.20
C ASN A 80 5.37 -27.00 13.30
N GLU A 81 6.30 -27.88 13.65
CA GLU A 81 7.72 -27.54 13.77
C GLU A 81 8.32 -27.06 12.43
N GLN A 82 7.93 -27.70 11.33
CA GLN A 82 8.38 -27.31 10.00
C GLN A 82 7.87 -25.90 9.63
N ASP A 83 6.60 -25.59 9.87
CA ASP A 83 6.01 -24.26 9.64
C ASP A 83 6.78 -23.17 10.42
N ARG A 84 7.15 -23.46 11.67
CA ARG A 84 7.97 -22.55 12.50
C ARG A 84 9.40 -22.40 11.95
N GLY A 85 9.99 -23.49 11.45
CA GLY A 85 11.29 -23.49 10.77
C GLY A 85 11.29 -22.57 9.56
N TRP A 86 10.29 -22.70 8.68
CA TRP A 86 10.11 -21.83 7.51
C TRP A 86 9.97 -20.35 7.91
N LEU A 87 9.14 -20.04 8.92
CA LEU A 87 8.98 -18.65 9.37
C LEU A 87 10.29 -18.04 9.88
N LYS A 88 11.08 -18.82 10.61
CA LYS A 88 12.39 -18.39 11.10
C LYS A 88 13.37 -18.19 9.96
N GLU A 89 13.44 -19.10 9.01
CA GLU A 89 14.30 -18.97 7.82
C GLU A 89 13.93 -17.73 6.99
N ILE A 90 12.63 -17.46 6.80
CA ILE A 90 12.17 -16.24 6.12
C ILE A 90 12.58 -15.01 6.92
N SER A 91 12.38 -14.98 8.24
CA SER A 91 12.79 -13.88 9.12
C SER A 91 14.30 -13.62 9.02
N GLU A 92 15.14 -14.66 9.06
CA GLU A 92 16.60 -14.55 8.95
C GLU A 92 17.06 -14.07 7.57
N VAL A 93 16.48 -14.63 6.49
CA VAL A 93 16.82 -14.24 5.11
C VAL A 93 16.38 -12.80 4.80
N THR A 94 15.30 -12.34 5.43
CA THR A 94 14.72 -11.02 5.13
C THR A 94 15.13 -9.93 6.11
N GLY A 95 15.65 -10.30 7.28
CA GLY A 95 15.97 -9.38 8.38
C GLY A 95 14.76 -8.82 9.11
N TRP A 96 13.55 -9.35 8.84
CA TRP A 96 12.31 -8.88 9.46
C TRP A 96 12.05 -9.56 10.78
N GLU A 97 11.46 -8.83 11.72
CA GLU A 97 10.94 -9.41 12.95
C GLU A 97 9.95 -10.52 12.62
N LEU A 98 10.06 -11.63 13.33
CA LEU A 98 9.26 -12.84 13.07
C LEU A 98 7.75 -12.54 13.03
N ASN A 99 7.28 -11.64 13.90
CA ASN A 99 5.88 -11.25 13.96
C ASN A 99 5.42 -10.49 12.71
N ASP A 100 6.28 -9.68 12.11
CA ASP A 100 5.96 -8.93 10.89
C ASP A 100 5.90 -9.87 9.68
N VAL A 101 6.79 -10.87 9.63
CA VAL A 101 6.71 -11.97 8.63
C VAL A 101 5.40 -12.74 8.77
N ILE A 102 5.06 -13.14 9.99
CA ILE A 102 3.80 -13.84 10.29
C ILE A 102 2.61 -13.00 9.85
N ASP A 103 2.60 -11.71 10.21
CA ASP A 103 1.50 -10.82 9.86
C ASP A 103 1.41 -10.60 8.35
N GLU A 104 2.51 -10.48 7.62
CA GLU A 104 2.48 -10.40 6.16
C GLU A 104 1.87 -11.65 5.51
N LEU A 105 2.36 -12.84 5.88
CA LEU A 105 1.88 -14.10 5.32
C LEU A 105 0.41 -14.36 5.65
N LYS A 106 -0.04 -13.95 6.86
CA LYS A 106 -1.47 -13.97 7.24
C LYS A 106 -2.34 -13.12 6.32
N ASN A 107 -1.81 -12.07 5.72
CA ASN A 107 -2.59 -11.06 5.00
C ASN A 107 -2.41 -11.14 3.47
N ILE A 108 -1.78 -12.20 2.98
CA ILE A 108 -1.37 -12.37 1.58
C ILE A 108 -2.55 -12.37 0.60
N ASP A 109 -3.59 -13.12 0.95
CA ASP A 109 -4.81 -13.38 0.19
C ASP A 109 -5.97 -12.46 0.64
N ARG A 110 -5.69 -11.47 1.49
CA ARG A 110 -6.70 -10.49 1.85
C ARG A 110 -7.08 -9.64 0.64
N ASP A 111 -8.31 -9.17 0.68
CA ASP A 111 -8.82 -8.23 -0.30
C ASP A 111 -7.82 -7.05 -0.46
N PRO A 112 -7.48 -6.65 -1.70
CA PRO A 112 -6.52 -5.58 -1.94
C PRO A 112 -6.85 -4.26 -1.21
N ALA A 113 -8.13 -3.93 -0.99
CA ALA A 113 -8.53 -2.75 -0.24
C ALA A 113 -8.20 -2.89 1.25
N GLU A 114 -8.43 -4.06 1.85
CA GLU A 114 -8.04 -4.34 3.24
C GLU A 114 -6.50 -4.29 3.42
N ARG A 115 -5.75 -4.79 2.44
CA ARG A 115 -4.27 -4.68 2.45
C ARG A 115 -3.82 -3.23 2.33
N ALA A 116 -4.46 -2.45 1.45
CA ALA A 116 -4.17 -1.03 1.31
C ALA A 116 -4.44 -0.29 2.62
N GLU A 117 -5.60 -0.48 3.25
CA GLU A 117 -5.92 0.13 4.54
C GLU A 117 -4.89 -0.23 5.62
N LYS A 118 -4.48 -1.50 5.69
CA LYS A 118 -3.43 -1.96 6.61
C LYS A 118 -2.12 -1.18 6.40
N TYR A 119 -1.61 -1.12 5.16
CA TYR A 119 -0.34 -0.45 4.88
C TYR A 119 -0.42 1.05 5.06
N TYR A 120 -1.58 1.65 4.79
CA TYR A 120 -1.82 3.05 5.09
C TYR A 120 -1.74 3.31 6.59
N ARG A 121 -2.38 2.48 7.42
CA ARG A 121 -2.29 2.57 8.88
C ARG A 121 -0.85 2.42 9.38
N LEU A 122 -0.11 1.44 8.87
CA LEU A 122 1.31 1.25 9.21
C LEU A 122 2.17 2.45 8.81
N TYR A 123 1.91 3.03 7.63
CA TYR A 123 2.58 4.24 7.18
C TYR A 123 2.39 5.39 8.17
N ILE A 124 1.14 5.65 8.59
CA ILE A 124 0.83 6.70 9.57
C ILE A 124 1.50 6.41 10.91
N GLU A 125 1.33 5.20 11.44
CA GLU A 125 1.89 4.80 12.75
C GLU A 125 3.41 4.92 12.79
N TYR A 126 4.11 4.45 11.75
CA TYR A 126 5.56 4.56 11.69
C TYR A 126 6.02 6.00 11.50
N LEU A 127 5.31 6.81 10.71
CA LEU A 127 5.66 8.22 10.54
C LEU A 127 5.49 9.01 11.84
N GLU A 128 4.44 8.74 12.61
CA GLU A 128 4.21 9.34 13.93
C GLU A 128 5.30 8.94 14.93
N LYS A 129 5.62 7.64 15.03
CA LYS A 129 6.70 7.12 15.87
C LYS A 129 8.06 7.69 15.47
N ALA A 130 8.35 7.78 14.17
CA ALA A 130 9.59 8.35 13.67
C ALA A 130 9.75 9.80 14.15
N ARG A 131 8.68 10.61 14.00
CA ARG A 131 8.66 12.01 14.47
C ARG A 131 8.80 12.10 15.99
N GLU A 132 8.21 11.17 16.73
CA GLU A 132 8.35 11.10 18.19
C GLU A 132 9.81 10.85 18.61
N PHE A 133 10.44 9.81 18.07
CA PHE A 133 11.86 9.53 18.34
C PHE A 133 12.76 10.69 17.94
N TYR A 134 12.47 11.34 16.81
CA TYR A 134 13.22 12.53 16.38
C TYR A 134 13.11 13.68 17.39
N ARG A 135 11.91 13.93 17.95
CA ARG A 135 11.70 14.95 19.00
C ARG A 135 12.51 14.65 20.25
N TYR A 136 12.61 13.37 20.64
CA TYR A 136 13.42 12.93 21.77
C TYR A 136 14.91 12.75 21.46
N LYS A 137 15.34 13.08 20.23
CA LYS A 137 16.71 12.93 19.73
C LYS A 137 17.23 11.49 19.74
N ASP A 138 16.35 10.50 19.71
CA ASP A 138 16.71 9.12 19.41
C ASP A 138 16.80 8.94 17.89
N PHE A 139 17.92 9.40 17.31
CA PHE A 139 18.09 9.42 15.86
C PHE A 139 18.15 8.03 15.23
N ARG A 140 18.68 7.04 15.96
CA ARG A 140 18.69 5.66 15.49
C ARG A 140 17.27 5.16 15.28
N GLN A 141 16.42 5.27 16.30
CA GLN A 141 15.03 4.83 16.18
C GLN A 141 14.20 5.70 15.25
N ALA A 142 14.48 7.01 15.19
CA ALA A 142 13.84 7.90 14.24
C ALA A 142 14.10 7.45 12.79
N GLY A 143 15.37 7.22 12.44
CA GLY A 143 15.78 6.80 11.10
C GLY A 143 15.14 5.47 10.69
N GLU A 144 15.16 4.49 11.59
CA GLU A 144 14.56 3.18 11.36
C GLU A 144 13.04 3.27 11.13
N LYS A 145 12.32 4.05 11.95
CA LYS A 145 10.87 4.22 11.76
C LYS A 145 10.53 5.03 10.52
N LEU A 146 11.36 5.98 10.11
CA LEU A 146 11.14 6.69 8.84
C LEU A 146 11.35 5.76 7.64
N TYR A 147 12.36 4.89 7.67
CA TYR A 147 12.56 3.85 6.67
C TYR A 147 11.37 2.87 6.61
N ALA A 148 10.88 2.41 7.77
CA ALA A 148 9.68 1.56 7.84
C ALA A 148 8.43 2.26 7.25
N ALA A 149 8.26 3.56 7.49
CA ALA A 149 7.19 4.35 6.88
C ALA A 149 7.31 4.43 5.34
N VAL A 150 8.54 4.58 4.80
CA VAL A 150 8.80 4.55 3.36
C VAL A 150 8.38 3.21 2.75
N LEU A 151 8.77 2.09 3.37
CA LEU A 151 8.37 0.75 2.90
C LEU A 151 6.86 0.54 2.97
N ALA A 152 6.22 0.96 4.06
CA ALA A 152 4.77 0.88 4.22
C ALA A 152 4.04 1.68 3.12
N LEU A 153 4.53 2.87 2.76
CA LEU A 153 3.96 3.67 1.67
C LEU A 153 4.09 2.97 0.30
N ILE A 154 5.23 2.31 0.04
CA ILE A 154 5.42 1.53 -1.19
C ILE A 154 4.47 0.35 -1.25
N LYS A 155 4.30 -0.36 -0.12
CA LYS A 155 3.34 -1.48 -0.03
C LYS A 155 1.90 -1.03 -0.15
N TYR A 156 1.55 0.13 0.42
CA TYR A 156 0.27 0.77 0.20
C TYR A 156 0.04 1.00 -1.30
N TYR A 157 1.01 1.62 -1.98
CA TYR A 157 0.93 1.85 -3.43
C TYR A 157 0.76 0.55 -4.22
N ALA A 158 1.47 -0.52 -3.84
CA ALA A 158 1.31 -1.82 -4.47
C ALA A 158 -0.08 -2.41 -4.26
N ALA A 159 -0.60 -2.31 -3.04
CA ALA A 159 -1.93 -2.82 -2.69
C ALA A 159 -3.05 -2.10 -3.46
N ILE A 160 -3.00 -0.76 -3.60
CA ILE A 160 -3.96 -0.01 -4.43
C ILE A 160 -3.82 -0.31 -5.94
N LYS A 161 -2.68 -0.86 -6.37
CA LYS A 161 -2.46 -1.39 -7.72
C LYS A 161 -2.78 -2.89 -7.83
N HIS A 162 -3.34 -3.49 -6.78
CA HIS A 162 -3.66 -4.90 -6.69
C HIS A 162 -2.45 -5.84 -6.80
N LEU A 163 -1.25 -5.34 -6.56
CA LEU A 163 0.00 -6.10 -6.67
C LEU A 163 0.51 -6.52 -5.28
N PRO A 164 0.75 -7.83 -5.04
CA PRO A 164 1.37 -8.29 -3.81
C PRO A 164 2.87 -7.96 -3.81
N ILE A 165 3.38 -7.40 -2.70
CA ILE A 165 4.82 -7.30 -2.44
C ILE A 165 5.13 -8.12 -1.19
N MET A 166 5.64 -9.32 -1.41
CA MET A 166 5.95 -10.29 -0.37
C MET A 166 7.35 -10.16 0.20
N HIS A 167 8.19 -9.40 -0.48
CA HIS A 167 9.59 -9.27 -0.14
C HIS A 167 9.88 -7.87 0.33
N TRP A 168 10.74 -7.80 1.33
CA TRP A 168 11.14 -6.56 1.96
C TRP A 168 12.57 -6.17 1.67
N SER A 169 13.30 -7.03 0.96
CA SER A 169 14.64 -6.72 0.51
C SER A 169 14.58 -5.54 -0.46
N ARG A 170 15.47 -4.59 -0.23
CA ARG A 170 15.61 -3.39 -1.06
C ARG A 170 15.60 -3.74 -2.56
N GLY A 171 16.37 -4.75 -2.98
CA GLY A 171 16.44 -5.16 -4.39
C GLY A 171 15.09 -5.63 -4.97
N LYS A 172 14.24 -6.30 -4.18
CA LYS A 172 12.90 -6.70 -4.63
C LYS A 172 11.95 -5.50 -4.70
N ILE A 173 12.04 -4.57 -3.75
CA ILE A 173 11.29 -3.31 -3.80
C ILE A 173 11.73 -2.47 -5.02
N GLU A 174 13.03 -2.38 -5.31
CA GLU A 174 13.55 -1.69 -6.50
C GLU A 174 13.06 -2.33 -7.80
N LYS A 175 13.01 -3.68 -7.86
CA LYS A 175 12.43 -4.40 -9.00
C LYS A 175 10.95 -4.08 -9.14
N PHE A 176 10.19 -4.08 -8.05
CA PHE A 176 8.79 -3.66 -8.06
C PHE A 176 8.65 -2.24 -8.61
N ILE A 177 9.42 -1.27 -8.11
CA ILE A 177 9.37 0.13 -8.57
C ILE A 177 9.68 0.21 -10.06
N THR A 178 10.69 -0.53 -10.52
CA THR A 178 11.11 -0.53 -11.92
C THR A 178 10.04 -1.09 -12.84
N SER A 179 9.37 -2.17 -12.45
CA SER A 179 8.44 -2.89 -13.31
C SER A 179 6.99 -2.39 -13.21
N ASN A 180 6.56 -1.86 -12.06
CA ASN A 180 5.13 -1.70 -11.76
C ASN A 180 4.71 -0.27 -11.37
N VAL A 181 5.65 0.63 -11.09
CA VAL A 181 5.31 2.02 -10.76
C VAL A 181 5.24 2.86 -12.03
N GLU A 182 4.21 3.70 -12.14
CA GLU A 182 4.03 4.60 -13.27
C GLU A 182 5.24 5.53 -13.49
N PRO A 183 5.59 5.90 -14.74
CA PRO A 183 6.76 6.74 -15.03
C PRO A 183 6.86 8.03 -14.19
N GLY A 184 5.73 8.69 -13.93
CA GLY A 184 5.67 9.93 -13.14
C GLY A 184 6.00 9.77 -11.64
N LEU A 185 5.87 8.55 -11.10
CA LEU A 185 6.16 8.24 -9.69
C LEU A 185 7.43 7.42 -9.52
N LYS A 186 7.88 6.70 -10.55
CA LYS A 186 9.01 5.77 -10.50
C LYS A 186 10.28 6.39 -9.94
N LYS A 187 10.65 7.58 -10.42
CA LYS A 187 11.83 8.30 -9.91
C LYS A 187 11.66 8.66 -8.43
N LYS A 188 10.48 9.13 -8.01
CA LYS A 188 10.24 9.53 -6.61
C LYS A 188 10.36 8.35 -5.65
N PHE A 189 9.82 7.18 -6.03
CA PHE A 189 9.94 5.98 -5.22
C PHE A 189 11.38 5.45 -5.13
N ARG A 190 12.15 5.51 -6.22
CA ARG A 190 13.59 5.20 -6.17
C ARG A 190 14.35 6.18 -5.28
N ASP A 191 14.14 7.48 -5.51
CA ASP A 191 14.76 8.55 -4.72
C ASP A 191 14.40 8.44 -3.23
N LEU A 192 13.21 7.92 -2.88
CA LEU A 192 12.80 7.66 -1.50
C LEU A 192 13.62 6.54 -0.86
N LEU A 193 13.72 5.39 -1.53
CA LEU A 193 14.55 4.28 -1.04
C LEU A 193 16.01 4.71 -0.88
N ASP A 194 16.56 5.42 -1.88
CA ASP A 194 17.94 5.88 -1.86
C ASP A 194 18.24 6.80 -0.68
N LYS A 195 17.30 7.70 -0.34
CA LYS A 195 17.48 8.64 0.78
C LYS A 195 17.20 8.01 2.14
N ALA A 196 16.26 7.07 2.22
CA ALA A 196 15.92 6.41 3.46
C ALA A 196 16.96 5.35 3.87
N GLN A 197 17.70 4.77 2.92
CA GLN A 197 18.68 3.73 3.18
C GLN A 197 19.79 4.14 4.16
N PRO A 198 20.47 5.30 4.00
CA PRO A 198 21.45 5.74 4.99
C PRO A 198 20.88 5.88 6.42
N LEU A 199 19.59 6.23 6.55
CA LEU A 199 18.93 6.32 7.86
C LEU A 199 18.71 4.94 8.49
N HIS A 200 18.42 3.93 7.67
CA HIS A 200 18.31 2.53 8.09
C HIS A 200 19.68 1.95 8.47
N GLU A 201 20.72 2.21 7.68
CA GLU A 201 22.10 1.79 8.01
C GLU A 201 22.57 2.46 9.32
N HIS A 202 22.21 3.72 9.53
CA HIS A 202 22.53 4.44 10.77
C HIS A 202 21.93 3.80 12.03
N PHE A 203 20.76 3.15 11.93
CA PHE A 203 20.18 2.45 13.08
C PHE A 203 21.13 1.38 13.64
N TYR A 204 21.76 0.59 12.76
CA TYR A 204 22.69 -0.46 13.15
C TYR A 204 24.08 0.09 13.48
N GLU A 205 24.61 0.96 12.64
CA GLU A 205 26.02 1.36 12.70
C GLU A 205 26.25 2.60 13.55
N GLY A 206 25.23 3.47 13.69
CA GLY A 206 25.37 4.75 14.38
C GLY A 206 26.37 5.70 13.73
N HIS A 207 26.61 5.57 12.42
CA HIS A 207 27.74 6.21 11.73
C HIS A 207 27.53 7.69 11.35
N LEU A 208 26.32 8.25 11.49
CA LEU A 208 25.99 9.63 11.13
C LEU A 208 26.11 10.52 12.36
N ASP A 209 26.72 11.68 12.20
CA ASP A 209 26.63 12.75 13.20
C ASP A 209 25.23 13.42 13.18
N ASP A 210 24.93 14.17 14.24
CA ASP A 210 23.65 14.88 14.41
C ASP A 210 23.30 15.79 13.22
N GLN A 211 24.26 16.50 12.64
CA GLN A 211 23.98 17.43 11.54
C GLN A 211 23.62 16.64 10.29
N THR A 212 24.48 15.69 9.90
CA THR A 212 24.27 14.85 8.72
C THR A 212 22.96 14.07 8.83
N PHE A 213 22.64 13.51 10.01
CA PHE A 213 21.37 12.83 10.24
C PHE A 213 20.17 13.74 9.98
N ARG A 214 20.18 14.97 10.50
CA ARG A 214 19.07 15.92 10.32
C ARG A 214 18.88 16.32 8.87
N GLU A 215 19.96 16.52 8.12
CA GLU A 215 19.90 16.82 6.69
C GLU A 215 19.21 15.67 5.94
N ARG A 216 19.67 14.42 6.14
CA ARG A 216 19.08 13.22 5.53
C ARG A 216 17.64 12.97 5.95
N TRP A 217 17.33 13.17 7.23
CA TRP A 217 15.99 13.10 7.79
C TRP A 217 15.04 14.05 7.06
N ASN A 218 15.41 15.33 6.97
CA ASN A 218 14.56 16.35 6.34
C ASN A 218 14.33 16.08 4.85
N GLU A 219 15.38 15.70 4.12
CA GLU A 219 15.29 15.33 2.70
C GLU A 219 14.36 14.14 2.46
N THR A 220 14.46 13.12 3.31
CA THR A 220 13.63 11.91 3.22
C THR A 220 12.19 12.21 3.58
N LEU A 221 11.96 12.92 4.68
CA LEU A 221 10.63 13.27 5.18
C LEU A 221 9.85 14.14 4.18
N ASP A 222 10.48 15.19 3.65
CA ASP A 222 9.87 16.07 2.66
C ASP A 222 9.49 15.31 1.38
N LEU A 223 10.38 14.43 0.90
CA LEU A 223 10.09 13.60 -0.26
C LEU A 223 8.96 12.61 0.02
N LEU A 224 8.90 12.03 1.23
CA LEU A 224 7.89 11.06 1.64
C LEU A 224 6.51 11.70 1.65
N GLU A 225 6.38 12.87 2.28
CA GLU A 225 5.13 13.63 2.35
C GLU A 225 4.66 14.12 0.98
N LYS A 226 5.59 14.57 0.12
CA LYS A 226 5.25 14.93 -1.27
C LYS A 226 4.78 13.73 -2.06
N THR A 227 5.40 12.57 -1.85
CA THR A 227 5.04 11.35 -2.57
C THR A 227 3.70 10.82 -2.08
N SER A 228 3.43 10.80 -0.77
CA SER A 228 2.16 10.34 -0.20
C SER A 228 0.97 11.17 -0.68
N LYS A 229 1.10 12.50 -0.76
CA LYS A 229 0.07 13.37 -1.34
C LYS A 229 -0.27 13.02 -2.80
N LEU A 230 0.72 12.63 -3.60
CA LEU A 230 0.52 12.28 -5.01
C LEU A 230 -0.22 10.96 -5.20
N ILE A 231 -0.13 10.04 -4.24
CA ILE A 231 -0.83 8.74 -4.28
C ILE A 231 -2.18 8.78 -3.56
N GLY A 232 -2.64 9.96 -3.13
CA GLY A 232 -3.97 10.15 -2.52
C GLY A 232 -4.05 9.81 -1.03
N CYS A 233 -2.93 9.84 -0.30
CA CYS A 233 -2.86 9.54 1.14
C CYS A 233 -3.19 10.73 2.07
N ALA A 234 -3.82 11.79 1.57
CA ALA A 234 -4.01 13.06 2.28
C ALA A 234 -5.37 13.18 2.97
#